data_AF-A0A355DKC6-F1
#
_entry.id   AF-A0A355DKC6-F1
#
_cell.length_a   1.000
_cell.length_b   1.000
_cell.length_c   1.000
_cell.angle_alpha   90.00
_cell.angle_beta   90.00
_cell.angle_gamma   90.00
#
_symmetry.space_group_name_H-M   'P 1'
#
loop_
_entity.id
_entity.type
_entity.pdbx_description
1 polymer ?
#
loop_
_entity_poly.entity_id
_entity_poly.type
_entity_poly.pdbx_seq_one_letter_code
_entity_poly.pdbx_strand_id
1 'polypeptide(L)'
;MAFLPLTAIIIRKLVNETLGLLVEIAELDNKRTQFTQTFVAEARKRYPDYNVVIIHTEHNREGIFIHQHEELYFLADIKSIGYEIYFSKIGDPFWLENLGDGGYINWAYDGYFERDGNRITAIVPARPGPTWQQLPGLATDIGVGSDGSVWMIGTNPVPGGFGIFHWNGSDWDSVDGGAVCIAVAPNGEPWVVDNAGKIFRSTDGKGGWDQLSGAATDIGVGSDGSVWIIGTNPVPGGFGIFHWNGSAWNSVDGGAVCITVAPDGEPWVVNNGGTIFQGKGFK
;
A
#
# COMPACT_ATOMS: atom_id res chain seq x y z
N MET A 1 -5.42 -8.57 0.19
CA MET A 1 -6.71 -9.26 0.41
C MET A 1 -7.78 -8.43 -0.30
N ALA A 2 -8.32 -8.88 -1.43
CA ALA A 2 -9.29 -8.08 -2.18
C ALA A 2 -10.62 -8.02 -1.41
N PHE A 3 -11.04 -6.83 -0.98
CA PHE A 3 -12.35 -6.64 -0.36
C PHE A 3 -13.43 -6.93 -1.41
N LEU A 4 -14.41 -7.79 -1.07
CA LEU A 4 -15.60 -8.00 -1.88
C LEU A 4 -16.33 -6.66 -2.09
N PRO A 5 -16.90 -6.40 -3.28
CA PRO A 5 -17.69 -5.19 -3.50
C PRO A 5 -18.85 -5.14 -2.51
N LEU A 6 -19.09 -3.97 -1.90
CA LEU A 6 -20.17 -3.80 -0.94
C LEU A 6 -21.52 -4.03 -1.65
N THR A 7 -22.28 -5.02 -1.18
CA THR A 7 -23.56 -5.45 -1.77
C THR A 7 -24.63 -5.56 -0.68
N ALA A 8 -25.91 -5.59 -1.08
CA ALA A 8 -27.03 -5.82 -0.16
C ALA A 8 -26.83 -7.07 0.73
N ILE A 9 -26.28 -8.16 0.18
CA ILE A 9 -25.99 -9.40 0.91
C ILE A 9 -24.99 -9.16 2.05
N ILE A 10 -23.95 -8.37 1.77
CA ILE A 10 -22.91 -8.04 2.74
C ILE A 10 -23.46 -7.12 3.84
N ILE A 11 -24.24 -6.11 3.48
CA ILE A 11 -24.86 -5.19 4.43
C ILE A 11 -25.81 -5.97 5.37
N ARG A 12 -26.64 -6.85 4.82
CA ARG A 12 -27.54 -7.69 5.61
C ARG A 12 -26.80 -8.64 6.54
N LYS A 13 -25.66 -9.19 6.11
CA LYS A 13 -24.79 -10.00 6.98
C LYS A 13 -24.27 -9.17 8.16
N LEU A 14 -23.78 -7.96 7.90
CA LEU A 14 -23.29 -7.05 8.94
C LEU A 14 -24.40 -6.68 9.95
N VAL A 15 -25.63 -6.45 9.47
CA VAL A 15 -26.80 -6.23 10.32
C VAL A 15 -27.04 -7.43 11.26
N ASN A 16 -27.07 -8.64 10.72
CA ASN A 16 -27.28 -9.85 11.52
C ASN A 16 -26.15 -10.09 12.55
N GLU A 17 -24.90 -9.84 12.15
CA GLU A 17 -23.74 -9.91 13.05
C GLU A 17 -23.87 -8.90 14.18
N THR A 18 -24.26 -7.66 13.87
CA THR A 18 -24.48 -6.60 14.86
C THR A 18 -25.61 -6.95 15.83
N LEU A 19 -26.72 -7.50 15.34
CA LEU A 19 -27.82 -7.98 16.19
C LEU A 19 -27.35 -9.06 17.18
N GLY A 20 -26.45 -9.95 16.74
CA GLY A 20 -25.86 -10.99 17.60
C GLY A 20 -24.91 -10.46 18.68
N LEU A 21 -24.45 -9.20 18.58
CA LEU A 21 -23.59 -8.55 19.58
C LEU A 21 -24.38 -7.78 20.65
N LEU A 22 -25.71 -7.63 20.48
CA LEU A 22 -26.53 -6.88 21.43
C LEU A 22 -26.62 -7.62 22.77
N VAL A 23 -26.50 -6.85 23.86
CA VAL A 23 -26.69 -7.35 25.23
C VAL A 23 -28.19 -7.50 25.48
N GLU A 24 -28.59 -8.39 26.42
CA GLU A 24 -29.98 -8.45 26.92
C GLU A 24 -30.38 -7.16 27.65
N ILE A 25 -30.74 -6.14 26.88
CA ILE A 25 -31.28 -4.88 27.36
C ILE A 25 -32.82 -4.99 27.36
N ALA A 26 -33.47 -4.77 28.50
CA ALA A 26 -34.93 -4.91 28.60
C ALA A 26 -35.68 -3.78 27.87
N GLU A 27 -35.12 -2.58 27.85
CA GLU A 27 -35.76 -1.37 27.30
C GLU A 27 -35.50 -1.23 25.79
N LEU A 28 -36.58 -1.15 25.00
CA LEU A 28 -36.53 -1.14 23.54
C LEU A 28 -35.72 0.04 22.98
N ASP A 29 -35.87 1.24 23.56
CA ASP A 29 -35.16 2.43 23.09
C ASP A 29 -33.65 2.35 23.36
N ASN A 30 -33.25 1.76 24.49
CA ASN A 30 -31.83 1.49 24.77
C ASN A 30 -31.25 0.44 23.81
N LYS A 31 -32.02 -0.61 23.48
CA LYS A 31 -31.62 -1.61 22.46
C LYS A 31 -31.39 -0.98 21.10
N ARG A 32 -32.29 -0.11 20.65
CA ARG A 32 -32.20 0.58 19.35
C ARG A 32 -31.00 1.53 19.31
N THR A 33 -30.78 2.27 20.39
CA THR A 33 -29.60 3.13 20.56
C THR A 33 -28.32 2.31 20.47
N GLN A 34 -28.23 1.20 21.21
CA GLN A 34 -27.06 0.33 21.17
C GLN A 34 -26.84 -0.26 19.77
N PHE A 35 -27.90 -0.70 19.11
CA PHE A 35 -27.82 -1.28 17.77
C PHE A 35 -27.28 -0.29 16.75
N THR A 36 -27.85 0.91 16.65
CA THR A 36 -27.41 1.89 15.65
C THR A 36 -25.95 2.29 15.88
N GLN A 37 -25.53 2.51 17.13
CA GLN A 37 -24.14 2.84 17.48
C GLN A 37 -23.17 1.70 17.20
N THR A 38 -23.53 0.46 17.57
CA THR A 38 -22.68 -0.72 17.32
C THR A 38 -22.56 -0.99 15.82
N PHE A 39 -23.65 -0.83 15.08
CA PHE A 39 -23.67 -1.05 13.64
C PHE A 39 -22.68 -0.14 12.93
N VAL A 40 -22.74 1.18 13.16
CA VAL A 40 -21.85 2.12 12.44
C VAL A 40 -20.38 1.90 12.81
N ALA A 41 -20.09 1.53 14.07
CA ALA A 41 -18.73 1.22 14.52
C ALA A 41 -18.16 -0.04 13.85
N GLU A 42 -18.91 -1.15 13.82
CA GLU A 42 -18.47 -2.38 13.17
C GLU A 42 -18.42 -2.22 11.64
N ALA A 43 -19.35 -1.46 11.05
CA ALA A 43 -19.34 -1.11 9.64
C ALA A 43 -18.06 -0.36 9.26
N ARG A 44 -17.67 0.67 10.03
CA ARG A 44 -16.47 1.47 9.77
C ARG A 44 -15.18 0.70 9.99
N LYS A 45 -15.14 -0.17 10.99
CA LYS A 45 -14.01 -1.09 11.21
C LYS A 45 -13.82 -2.04 10.03
N ARG A 46 -14.92 -2.53 9.43
CA ARG A 46 -14.87 -3.45 8.29
C ARG A 46 -14.67 -2.76 6.95
N TYR A 47 -15.16 -1.53 6.80
CA TYR A 47 -15.14 -0.72 5.58
C TYR A 47 -14.54 0.66 5.86
N PRO A 48 -13.22 0.74 6.15
CA PRO A 48 -12.55 1.98 6.55
C PRO A 48 -12.53 3.06 5.45
N ASP A 49 -12.85 2.71 4.21
CA ASP A 49 -12.95 3.64 3.07
C ASP A 49 -14.33 4.27 2.88
N TYR A 50 -15.32 3.99 3.74
CA TYR A 50 -16.70 4.47 3.61
C TYR A 50 -17.21 5.24 4.83
N ASN A 51 -17.87 6.36 4.61
CA ASN A 51 -18.77 6.98 5.57
C ASN A 51 -20.04 6.12 5.71
N VAL A 52 -20.57 5.96 6.93
CA VAL A 52 -21.73 5.10 7.21
C VAL A 52 -22.79 5.89 7.98
N VAL A 53 -24.06 5.73 7.57
CA VAL A 53 -25.23 6.28 8.28
C VAL A 53 -26.27 5.17 8.39
N ILE A 54 -26.90 5.06 9.57
CA ILE A 54 -28.10 4.25 9.78
C ILE A 54 -29.19 5.12 10.41
N ILE A 55 -30.39 5.07 9.86
CA ILE A 55 -31.49 5.96 10.28
C ILE A 55 -32.87 5.32 10.07
N HIS A 56 -33.79 5.52 11.02
CA HIS A 56 -35.21 5.12 10.88
C HIS A 56 -36.17 6.30 10.63
N THR A 57 -35.82 7.51 11.06
CA THR A 57 -36.67 8.71 10.94
C THR A 57 -36.76 9.22 9.51
N GLU A 58 -37.79 10.01 9.22
CA GLU A 58 -37.91 10.74 7.95
C GLU A 58 -36.68 11.64 7.74
N HIS A 59 -36.16 11.69 6.51
CA HIS A 59 -34.92 12.40 6.20
C HIS A 59 -34.80 12.78 4.73
N ASN A 60 -34.05 13.85 4.48
CA ASN A 60 -33.56 14.22 3.16
C ASN A 60 -32.14 13.73 2.96
N ARG A 61 -31.79 13.41 1.72
CA ARG A 61 -30.46 12.89 1.33
C ARG A 61 -30.16 13.12 -0.13
N GLU A 62 -28.91 13.40 -0.43
CA GLU A 62 -28.39 13.57 -1.79
C GLU A 62 -26.91 13.20 -1.83
N GLY A 63 -26.44 12.74 -3.00
CA GLY A 63 -25.03 12.42 -3.22
C GLY A 63 -24.81 11.06 -3.85
N ILE A 64 -23.59 10.55 -3.72
CA ILE A 64 -23.19 9.21 -4.18
C ILE A 64 -23.07 8.30 -2.95
N PHE A 65 -23.91 7.26 -2.95
CA PHE A 65 -23.97 6.30 -1.86
C PHE A 65 -24.52 4.96 -2.33
N ILE A 66 -24.21 3.91 -1.58
CA ILE A 66 -24.88 2.62 -1.59
C ILE A 66 -25.96 2.69 -0.52
N HIS A 67 -27.15 2.20 -0.84
CA HIS A 67 -28.33 2.25 0.02
C HIS A 67 -28.94 0.85 0.20
N GLN A 68 -29.34 0.54 1.42
CA GLN A 68 -30.08 -0.67 1.75
C GLN A 68 -31.11 -0.37 2.85
N HIS A 69 -32.33 -0.85 2.66
CA HIS A 69 -33.38 -0.84 3.69
C HIS A 69 -33.39 -2.18 4.42
N GLU A 70 -33.47 -2.19 5.75
CA GLU A 70 -33.57 -3.41 6.56
C GLU A 70 -34.66 -3.29 7.65
N GLU A 71 -35.59 -4.25 7.65
CA GLU A 71 -36.64 -4.39 8.67
C GLU A 71 -36.15 -5.22 9.84
N LEU A 72 -36.10 -4.63 11.04
CA LEU A 72 -35.56 -5.27 12.24
C LEU A 72 -36.63 -5.53 13.30
N TYR A 73 -36.51 -6.70 13.94
CA TYR A 73 -37.37 -7.16 15.01
C TYR A 73 -36.55 -7.27 16.30
N PHE A 74 -36.65 -6.27 17.18
CA PHE A 74 -35.87 -6.24 18.43
C PHE A 74 -36.49 -7.04 19.58
N LEU A 75 -37.78 -7.38 19.47
CA LEU A 75 -38.56 -8.15 20.46
C LEU A 75 -39.55 -9.06 19.72
N ALA A 76 -39.85 -10.23 20.30
CA ALA A 76 -40.59 -11.31 19.65
C ALA A 76 -42.02 -10.95 19.19
N ASP A 77 -42.63 -9.89 19.75
CA ASP A 77 -44.04 -9.56 19.53
C ASP A 77 -44.32 -8.06 19.26
N ILE A 78 -43.33 -7.25 18.87
CA ILE A 78 -43.52 -5.81 18.57
C ILE A 78 -43.22 -5.51 17.10
N LYS A 79 -44.04 -4.60 16.54
CA LYS A 79 -43.91 -3.96 15.21
C LYS A 79 -42.44 -3.83 14.79
N SER A 80 -42.13 -4.23 13.56
CA SER A 80 -40.80 -4.07 12.98
C SER A 80 -40.41 -2.60 12.87
N ILE A 81 -39.10 -2.35 12.86
CA ILE A 81 -38.52 -1.03 12.68
C ILE A 81 -37.61 -1.10 11.46
N GLY A 82 -38.01 -0.42 10.38
CA GLY A 82 -37.23 -0.30 9.16
C GLY A 82 -36.13 0.75 9.30
N TYR A 83 -34.87 0.38 9.07
CA TYR A 83 -33.75 1.31 8.98
C TYR A 83 -33.29 1.45 7.54
N GLU A 84 -33.02 2.69 7.15
CA GLU A 84 -32.24 3.01 5.97
C GLU A 84 -30.75 3.05 6.33
N ILE A 85 -29.94 2.35 5.54
CA ILE A 85 -28.50 2.24 5.71
C ILE A 85 -27.82 2.82 4.48
N TYR A 86 -26.89 3.74 4.70
CA TYR A 86 -26.14 4.43 3.66
C TYR A 86 -24.64 4.22 3.85
N PHE A 87 -23.96 3.85 2.76
CA PHE A 87 -22.51 3.84 2.67
C PHE A 87 -22.07 4.78 1.56
N SER A 88 -21.38 5.86 1.89
CA SER A 88 -20.79 6.76 0.90
C SER A 88 -19.26 6.61 0.94
N LYS A 89 -18.61 6.47 -0.21
CA LYS A 89 -17.15 6.34 -0.24
C LYS A 89 -16.52 7.66 0.20
N ILE A 90 -15.47 7.62 1.01
CA ILE A 90 -14.78 8.84 1.45
C ILE A 90 -14.24 9.57 0.21
N GLY A 91 -14.59 10.84 0.07
CA GLY A 91 -14.29 11.64 -1.12
C GLY A 91 -15.51 11.91 -2.00
N ASP A 92 -16.53 11.06 -1.95
CA ASP A 92 -17.75 11.26 -2.71
C ASP A 92 -18.66 12.31 -2.02
N PRO A 93 -19.37 13.15 -2.79
CA PRO A 93 -20.31 14.10 -2.21
C PRO A 93 -21.50 13.32 -1.63
N PHE A 94 -21.82 13.57 -0.37
CA PHE A 94 -22.98 13.00 0.31
C PHE A 94 -23.43 13.90 1.44
N TRP A 95 -24.73 14.15 1.58
CA TRP A 95 -25.30 14.77 2.77
C TRP A 95 -26.64 14.13 3.12
N LEU A 96 -26.98 14.15 4.41
CA LEU A 96 -28.23 13.64 4.94
C LEU A 96 -28.73 14.55 6.06
N GLU A 97 -30.02 14.89 6.04
CA GLU A 97 -30.67 15.75 7.03
C GLU A 97 -31.80 15.01 7.74
N ASN A 98 -31.71 14.87 9.06
CA ASN A 98 -32.76 14.30 9.89
C ASN A 98 -33.96 15.26 9.97
N LEU A 99 -35.13 14.84 9.50
CA LEU A 99 -36.37 15.60 9.66
C LEU A 99 -37.15 15.17 10.93
N GLY A 100 -36.65 14.18 11.67
CA GLY A 100 -37.15 13.81 12.98
C GLY A 100 -36.72 14.76 14.11
N ASP A 101 -36.98 14.36 15.35
CA ASP A 101 -36.69 15.12 16.57
C ASP A 101 -35.18 15.29 16.89
N GLY A 102 -34.30 14.73 16.07
CA GLY A 102 -32.85 14.74 16.28
C GLY A 102 -32.37 13.80 17.40
N GLY A 103 -33.26 12.96 17.94
CA GLY A 103 -32.95 12.01 19.01
C GLY A 103 -31.95 10.92 18.62
N TYR A 104 -31.16 10.46 19.59
CA TYR A 104 -30.06 9.49 19.39
C TYR A 104 -30.49 8.03 19.33
N ILE A 105 -31.79 7.73 19.48
CA ILE A 105 -32.29 6.34 19.57
C ILE A 105 -32.28 5.63 18.21
N ASN A 106 -32.48 6.38 17.12
CA ASN A 106 -32.82 5.85 15.79
C ASN A 106 -31.94 6.37 14.65
N TRP A 107 -30.81 6.95 15.01
CA TRP A 107 -29.88 7.55 14.08
C TRP A 107 -28.48 7.35 14.65
N ALA A 108 -27.57 6.83 13.84
CA ALA A 108 -26.15 6.90 14.09
C ALA A 108 -25.39 7.08 12.77
N TYR A 109 -24.21 7.67 12.86
CA TYR A 109 -23.29 7.80 11.75
C TYR A 109 -21.87 7.70 12.27
N ASP A 110 -20.97 7.20 11.43
CA ASP A 110 -19.54 7.16 11.69
C ASP A 110 -18.79 7.34 10.36
N GLY A 111 -17.61 7.94 10.42
CA GLY A 111 -16.87 8.46 9.28
C GLY A 111 -16.64 9.97 9.37
N TYR A 112 -16.43 10.59 8.22
CA TYR A 112 -16.00 11.97 8.09
C TYR A 112 -17.17 12.83 7.66
N PHE A 113 -17.81 13.45 8.65
CA PHE A 113 -18.92 14.37 8.46
C PHE A 113 -18.69 15.66 9.23
N GLU A 114 -19.05 16.78 8.64
CA GLU A 114 -19.42 17.98 9.39
C GLU A 114 -20.90 17.91 9.74
N ARG A 115 -21.26 18.39 10.94
CA ARG A 115 -22.64 18.42 11.41
C ARG A 115 -23.09 19.85 11.67
N ASP A 116 -24.21 20.22 11.06
CA ASP A 116 -24.94 21.46 11.32
C ASP A 116 -26.39 21.11 11.70
N GLY A 117 -26.70 21.21 12.99
CA GLY A 117 -27.98 20.76 13.55
C GLY A 117 -28.27 19.28 13.25
N ASN A 118 -29.32 19.03 12.46
CA ASN A 118 -29.74 17.69 12.04
C ASN A 118 -29.13 17.24 10.70
N ARG A 119 -28.34 18.09 10.05
CA ARG A 119 -27.69 17.78 8.79
C ARG A 119 -26.25 17.32 9.02
N ILE A 120 -25.90 16.20 8.41
CA ILE A 120 -24.54 15.73 8.23
C ILE A 120 -24.13 15.90 6.77
N THR A 121 -22.96 16.46 6.53
CA THR A 121 -22.38 16.61 5.20
C THR A 121 -21.05 15.89 5.19
N ALA A 122 -20.90 14.90 4.31
CA ALA A 122 -19.67 14.16 4.14
C ALA A 122 -18.57 15.14 3.72
N ILE A 123 -17.48 15.12 4.47
CA ILE A 123 -16.30 15.90 4.16
C ILE A 123 -15.21 14.95 3.68
N VAL A 124 -14.31 15.51 2.89
CA VAL A 124 -13.01 14.87 2.69
C VAL A 124 -12.20 15.23 3.93
N PRO A 125 -11.90 14.29 4.84
CA PRO A 125 -10.97 14.61 5.91
C PRO A 125 -9.66 15.04 5.27
N ALA A 126 -8.93 15.94 5.93
CA ALA A 126 -7.50 16.01 5.69
C ALA A 126 -6.93 14.64 6.01
N ARG A 127 -6.81 13.77 4.99
CA ARG A 127 -6.15 12.48 5.11
C ARG A 127 -4.80 12.82 5.74
N PRO A 128 -4.35 12.21 6.86
CA PRO A 128 -2.93 11.94 6.89
C PRO A 128 -2.74 11.11 5.63
N GLY A 129 -2.14 11.72 4.61
CA GLY A 129 -1.76 11.00 3.41
C GLY A 129 -0.84 9.84 3.82
N PRO A 130 -0.32 9.06 2.86
CA PRO A 130 0.86 8.27 3.16
C PRO A 130 1.89 9.17 3.87
N THR A 131 2.12 8.92 5.15
CA THR A 131 3.12 9.62 5.94
C THR A 131 4.39 8.79 5.89
N TRP A 132 5.51 9.44 5.62
CA TRP A 132 6.81 8.82 5.79
C TRP A 132 6.99 8.44 7.26
N GLN A 133 7.21 7.16 7.53
CA GLN A 133 7.69 6.68 8.81
C GLN A 133 9.21 6.55 8.73
N GLN A 134 9.92 7.23 9.62
CA GLN A 134 11.35 7.02 9.77
C GLN A 134 11.61 5.64 10.39
N LEU A 135 12.36 4.80 9.68
CA LEU A 135 12.88 3.52 10.18
C LEU A 135 14.27 3.72 10.81
N PRO A 136 14.75 2.80 11.68
CA PRO A 136 16.12 2.86 12.19
C PRO A 136 17.16 2.72 11.06
N GLY A 137 18.40 3.10 11.34
CA GLY A 137 19.53 2.96 10.41
C GLY A 137 19.85 4.22 9.60
N LEU A 138 20.97 4.15 8.87
CA LEU A 138 21.45 5.15 7.93
C LEU A 138 21.93 4.41 6.67
N ALA A 139 21.53 4.89 5.50
CA ALA A 139 21.84 4.24 4.22
C ALA A 139 22.28 5.25 3.16
N THR A 140 23.09 4.77 2.22
CA THR A 140 23.45 5.47 0.98
C THR A 140 22.66 4.96 -0.22
N ASP A 141 22.17 3.72 -0.17
CA ASP A 141 21.34 3.10 -1.20
C ASP A 141 20.38 2.05 -0.60
N ILE A 142 19.26 1.76 -1.26
CA ILE A 142 18.23 0.82 -0.79
C ILE A 142 17.53 0.12 -1.97
N GLY A 143 17.27 -1.18 -1.83
CA GLY A 143 16.57 -2.00 -2.81
C GLY A 143 15.43 -2.82 -2.20
N VAL A 144 14.40 -3.08 -3.00
CA VAL A 144 13.22 -3.89 -2.63
C VAL A 144 12.96 -4.94 -3.70
N GLY A 145 12.88 -6.20 -3.29
CA GLY A 145 12.47 -7.31 -4.14
C GLY A 145 10.95 -7.38 -4.26
N SER A 146 10.43 -8.00 -5.32
CA SER A 146 8.98 -8.18 -5.49
C SER A 146 8.35 -9.12 -4.46
N ASP A 147 9.16 -9.91 -3.74
CA ASP A 147 8.75 -10.72 -2.60
C ASP A 147 8.58 -9.90 -1.30
N GLY A 148 9.01 -8.63 -1.31
CA GLY A 148 8.98 -7.73 -0.16
C GLY A 148 10.28 -7.69 0.65
N SER A 149 11.31 -8.45 0.28
CA SER A 149 12.63 -8.39 0.92
C SER A 149 13.27 -7.02 0.70
N VAL A 150 13.80 -6.42 1.76
CA VAL A 150 14.37 -5.07 1.74
C VAL A 150 15.82 -5.12 2.16
N TRP A 151 16.69 -4.54 1.33
CA TRP A 151 18.12 -4.49 1.56
C TRP A 151 18.64 -3.06 1.43
N MET A 152 19.71 -2.74 2.15
CA MET A 152 20.34 -1.42 2.06
C MET A 152 21.86 -1.49 2.07
N ILE A 153 22.48 -0.45 1.51
CA ILE A 153 23.88 -0.13 1.68
C ILE A 153 23.99 0.94 2.76
N GLY A 154 24.69 0.64 3.85
CA GLY A 154 24.85 1.53 5.00
C GLY A 154 25.72 2.76 4.72
N THR A 155 26.12 3.44 5.80
CA THR A 155 27.11 4.54 5.76
C THR A 155 28.44 4.16 6.40
N ASN A 156 28.56 2.94 6.94
CA ASN A 156 29.77 2.45 7.61
C ASN A 156 30.79 1.93 6.58
N PRO A 157 32.00 2.51 6.49
CA PRO A 157 33.00 2.06 5.53
C PRO A 157 33.50 0.64 5.85
N VAL A 158 33.58 -0.21 4.83
CA VAL A 158 34.12 -1.57 4.88
C VAL A 158 34.88 -1.86 3.57
N PRO A 159 35.71 -2.92 3.49
CA PRO A 159 36.29 -3.34 2.21
C PRO A 159 35.19 -3.57 1.16
N GLY A 160 35.32 -2.95 -0.02
CA GLY A 160 34.30 -2.98 -1.08
C GLY A 160 33.31 -1.81 -1.08
N GLY A 161 33.32 -0.93 -0.06
CA GLY A 161 32.45 0.25 -0.02
C GLY A 161 31.87 0.48 1.37
N PHE A 162 30.58 0.24 1.52
CA PHE A 162 29.85 0.34 2.79
C PHE A 162 29.14 -0.98 3.12
N GLY A 163 28.82 -1.20 4.40
CA GLY A 163 28.19 -2.43 4.86
C GLY A 163 26.85 -2.72 4.17
N ILE A 164 26.55 -4.00 3.98
CA ILE A 164 25.29 -4.48 3.38
C ILE A 164 24.39 -4.96 4.51
N PHE A 165 23.10 -4.60 4.47
CA PHE A 165 22.14 -4.96 5.50
C PHE A 165 20.81 -5.45 4.93
N HIS A 166 20.17 -6.38 5.65
CA HIS A 166 18.86 -6.94 5.33
C HIS A 166 17.84 -6.58 6.41
N TRP A 167 16.63 -6.18 6.01
CA TRP A 167 15.56 -5.84 6.95
C TRP A 167 14.93 -7.10 7.56
N ASN A 168 14.91 -7.20 8.89
CA ASN A 168 14.33 -8.35 9.59
C ASN A 168 12.87 -8.14 10.04
N GLY A 169 12.26 -7.01 9.67
CA GLY A 169 10.92 -6.61 10.12
C GLY A 169 10.93 -5.59 11.27
N SER A 170 12.05 -5.40 11.95
CA SER A 170 12.18 -4.48 13.08
C SER A 170 13.48 -3.67 13.09
N ASP A 171 14.58 -4.24 12.59
CA ASP A 171 15.88 -3.60 12.47
C ASP A 171 16.66 -4.18 11.27
N TRP A 172 17.88 -3.70 11.06
CA TRP A 172 18.76 -4.09 9.98
C TRP A 172 19.83 -5.09 10.43
N ASP A 173 19.76 -6.31 9.92
CA ASP A 173 20.78 -7.33 10.14
C ASP A 173 21.98 -7.09 9.21
N SER A 174 23.18 -7.02 9.78
CA SER A 174 24.41 -6.90 8.99
C SER A 174 24.69 -8.19 8.23
N VAL A 175 25.06 -8.05 6.96
CA VAL A 175 25.48 -9.15 6.09
C VAL A 175 26.92 -8.91 5.64
N ASP A 176 27.75 -9.95 5.72
CA ASP A 176 29.17 -9.86 5.36
C ASP A 176 29.31 -9.42 3.89
N GLY A 177 30.10 -8.38 3.65
CA GLY A 177 30.32 -7.80 2.33
C GLY A 177 30.39 -6.29 2.35
N GLY A 178 30.74 -5.70 1.21
CA GLY A 178 30.80 -4.25 1.03
C GLY A 178 30.38 -3.85 -0.38
N ALA A 179 29.54 -2.84 -0.49
CA ALA A 179 29.02 -2.37 -1.75
C ALA A 179 28.73 -0.86 -1.75
N VAL A 180 28.42 -0.33 -2.93
CA VAL A 180 28.01 1.08 -3.14
C VAL A 180 26.68 1.20 -3.88
N CYS A 181 26.22 0.14 -4.56
CA CYS A 181 24.91 0.08 -5.21
C CYS A 181 24.25 -1.28 -4.96
N ILE A 182 22.91 -1.31 -4.88
CA ILE A 182 22.14 -2.53 -4.63
C ILE A 182 20.84 -2.59 -5.44
N ALA A 183 20.51 -3.77 -5.95
CA ALA A 183 19.20 -4.11 -6.48
C ALA A 183 18.79 -5.50 -5.98
N VAL A 184 17.50 -5.72 -5.72
CA VAL A 184 17.02 -6.96 -5.10
C VAL A 184 16.19 -7.75 -6.11
N ALA A 185 16.57 -9.01 -6.32
CA ALA A 185 15.91 -9.88 -7.28
C ALA A 185 14.57 -10.41 -6.74
N PRO A 186 13.70 -10.97 -7.62
CA PRO A 186 12.38 -11.45 -7.21
C PRO A 186 12.37 -12.57 -6.17
N ASN A 187 13.50 -13.27 -6.02
CA ASN A 187 13.71 -14.30 -5.01
C ASN A 187 14.18 -13.76 -3.65
N GLY A 188 14.27 -12.43 -3.50
CA GLY A 188 14.69 -11.75 -2.27
C GLY A 188 16.19 -11.56 -2.12
N GLU A 189 16.98 -12.07 -3.07
CA GLU A 189 18.44 -12.04 -2.99
C GLU A 189 19.01 -10.78 -3.67
N PRO A 190 19.97 -10.08 -3.04
CA PRO A 190 20.54 -8.87 -3.59
C PRO A 190 21.60 -9.14 -4.65
N TRP A 191 21.66 -8.24 -5.63
CA TRP A 191 22.79 -8.01 -6.51
C TRP A 191 23.41 -6.67 -6.14
N VAL A 192 24.74 -6.62 -6.09
CA VAL A 192 25.47 -5.45 -5.61
C VAL A 192 26.65 -5.11 -6.51
N VAL A 193 27.04 -3.85 -6.47
CA VAL A 193 28.26 -3.33 -7.09
C VAL A 193 29.15 -2.76 -6.00
N ASP A 194 30.43 -3.14 -5.99
CA ASP A 194 31.43 -2.62 -5.04
C ASP A 194 32.10 -1.32 -5.53
N ASN A 195 32.88 -0.68 -4.66
CA ASN A 195 33.56 0.57 -4.97
C ASN A 195 34.69 0.46 -6.01
N ALA A 196 35.09 -0.75 -6.39
CA ALA A 196 36.00 -1.02 -7.50
C ALA A 196 35.23 -1.38 -8.80
N GLY A 197 33.90 -1.34 -8.75
CA GLY A 197 33.00 -1.68 -9.85
C GLY A 197 32.77 -3.17 -10.03
N LYS A 198 33.23 -4.03 -9.12
CA LYS A 198 32.97 -5.48 -9.21
C LYS A 198 31.51 -5.75 -8.92
N ILE A 199 30.96 -6.75 -9.60
CA ILE A 199 29.55 -7.11 -9.53
C ILE A 199 29.43 -8.42 -8.77
N PHE A 200 28.52 -8.48 -7.80
CA PHE A 200 28.26 -9.68 -7.01
C PHE A 200 26.77 -9.99 -6.96
N ARG A 201 26.44 -11.27 -6.90
CA ARG A 201 25.09 -11.77 -6.62
C ARG A 201 25.11 -12.62 -5.36
N SER A 202 24.18 -12.36 -4.45
CA SER A 202 23.99 -13.19 -3.25
C SER A 202 23.55 -14.61 -3.62
N THR A 203 24.11 -15.60 -2.93
CA THR A 203 23.77 -17.02 -3.13
C THR A 203 22.92 -17.60 -2.00
N ASP A 204 22.91 -16.97 -0.83
CA ASP A 204 22.27 -17.50 0.38
C ASP A 204 21.63 -16.44 1.31
N GLY A 205 21.70 -15.16 0.94
CA GLY A 205 21.17 -14.04 1.72
C GLY A 205 21.90 -13.79 3.03
N LYS A 206 23.07 -14.41 3.23
CA LYS A 206 23.78 -14.47 4.52
C LYS A 206 25.29 -14.22 4.40
N GLY A 207 25.74 -13.71 3.26
CA GLY A 207 27.15 -13.36 3.00
C GLY A 207 27.84 -14.28 2.00
N GLY A 208 27.13 -15.25 1.42
CA GLY A 208 27.58 -15.97 0.23
C GLY A 208 27.45 -15.10 -1.01
N TRP A 209 28.56 -14.87 -1.72
CA TRP A 209 28.60 -14.01 -2.92
C TRP A 209 29.26 -14.71 -4.10
N ASP A 210 28.58 -14.73 -5.24
CA ASP A 210 29.18 -15.05 -6.54
C ASP A 210 29.66 -13.75 -7.20
N GLN A 211 30.96 -13.62 -7.46
CA GLN A 211 31.47 -12.52 -8.27
C GLN A 211 31.21 -12.82 -9.76
N LEU A 212 30.55 -11.88 -10.44
CA LEU A 212 30.31 -11.94 -11.88
C LEU A 212 31.44 -11.22 -12.63
N SER A 213 31.64 -11.60 -13.90
CA SER A 213 32.58 -10.89 -14.77
C SER A 213 32.05 -9.50 -15.14
N GLY A 214 32.95 -8.62 -15.59
CA GLY A 214 32.62 -7.25 -15.96
C GLY A 214 32.82 -6.25 -14.82
N ALA A 215 32.41 -5.01 -15.07
CA ALA A 215 32.43 -3.93 -14.09
C ALA A 215 31.25 -2.98 -14.32
N ALA A 216 30.66 -2.48 -13.23
CA ALA A 216 29.49 -1.61 -13.26
C ALA A 216 29.67 -0.39 -12.35
N THR A 217 28.85 0.63 -12.57
CA THR A 217 28.64 1.77 -11.67
C THR A 217 27.23 1.81 -11.10
N ASP A 218 26.28 1.09 -11.70
CA ASP A 218 24.89 1.00 -11.25
C ASP A 218 24.26 -0.32 -11.72
N ILE A 219 23.22 -0.78 -11.01
CA ILE A 219 22.55 -2.06 -11.26
C ILE A 219 21.04 -1.97 -10.98
N GLY A 220 20.23 -2.60 -11.84
CA GLY A 220 18.78 -2.70 -11.66
C GLY A 220 18.29 -4.11 -11.94
N VAL A 221 17.25 -4.54 -11.22
CA VAL A 221 16.61 -5.86 -11.39
C VAL A 221 15.09 -5.69 -11.49
N GLY A 222 14.50 -6.28 -12.52
CA GLY A 222 13.05 -6.29 -12.75
C GLY A 222 12.35 -7.42 -11.97
N SER A 223 11.04 -7.29 -11.76
CA SER A 223 10.25 -8.33 -11.10
C SER A 223 10.18 -9.65 -11.88
N ASP A 224 10.50 -9.63 -13.18
CA ASP A 224 10.64 -10.83 -14.02
C ASP A 224 12.02 -11.51 -13.88
N GLY A 225 12.96 -10.89 -13.17
CA GLY A 225 14.32 -11.36 -12.96
C GLY A 225 15.35 -10.83 -13.97
N SER A 226 14.94 -9.99 -14.92
CA SER A 226 15.85 -9.32 -15.85
C SER A 226 16.82 -8.40 -15.09
N VAL A 227 18.12 -8.52 -15.35
CA VAL A 227 19.18 -7.75 -14.67
C VAL A 227 19.91 -6.89 -15.66
N TRP A 228 20.01 -5.60 -15.35
CA TRP A 228 20.69 -4.61 -16.17
C TRP A 228 21.73 -3.84 -15.37
N ILE A 229 22.81 -3.42 -16.02
CA ILE A 229 23.86 -2.60 -15.41
C ILE A 229 24.22 -1.41 -16.28
N ILE A 230 24.73 -0.37 -15.61
CA ILE A 230 25.55 0.67 -16.24
C ILE A 230 27.00 0.28 -16.02
N GLY A 231 27.77 0.14 -17.10
CA GLY A 231 29.18 -0.25 -17.06
C GLY A 231 30.12 0.86 -16.59
N THR A 232 31.43 0.62 -16.69
CA THR A 232 32.48 1.62 -16.39
C THR A 232 33.11 2.22 -17.64
N ASN A 233 32.76 1.72 -18.83
CA ASN A 233 33.31 2.18 -20.11
C ASN A 233 32.61 3.47 -20.59
N PRO A 234 33.34 4.58 -20.79
CA PRO A 234 32.74 5.83 -21.25
C PRO A 234 32.22 5.71 -22.70
N VAL A 235 31.02 6.20 -22.94
CA VAL A 235 30.37 6.30 -24.26
C VAL A 235 29.55 7.60 -24.35
N PRO A 236 29.14 8.06 -25.55
CA PRO A 236 28.22 9.20 -25.65
C PRO A 236 26.95 8.96 -24.81
N GLY A 237 26.65 9.89 -23.90
CA GLY A 237 25.54 9.78 -22.95
C GLY A 237 25.91 9.25 -21.56
N GLY A 238 27.15 8.80 -21.31
CA GLY A 238 27.59 8.33 -19.98
C GLY A 238 28.48 7.11 -20.09
N PHE A 239 27.99 5.96 -19.64
CA PHE A 239 28.66 4.67 -19.70
C PHE A 239 27.80 3.62 -20.40
N GLY A 240 28.43 2.55 -20.89
CA GLY A 240 27.74 1.48 -21.63
C GLY A 240 26.61 0.83 -20.83
N ILE A 241 25.56 0.40 -21.53
CA ILE A 241 24.40 -0.28 -20.94
C ILE A 241 24.52 -1.77 -21.25
N PHE A 242 24.30 -2.64 -20.26
CA PHE A 242 24.41 -4.08 -20.45
C PHE A 242 23.25 -4.85 -19.82
N HIS A 243 22.83 -5.93 -20.49
CA HIS A 243 21.79 -6.86 -20.04
C HIS A 243 22.40 -8.22 -19.72
N TRP A 244 22.03 -8.81 -18.58
CA TRP A 244 22.47 -10.16 -18.21
C TRP A 244 21.68 -11.22 -18.98
N ASN A 245 22.38 -12.08 -19.73
CA ASN A 245 21.74 -13.15 -20.51
C ASN A 245 21.64 -14.50 -19.78
N GLY A 246 21.97 -14.54 -18.49
CA GLY A 246 22.09 -15.77 -17.69
C GLY A 246 23.52 -16.29 -17.54
N SER A 247 24.45 -15.85 -18.41
CA SER A 247 25.85 -16.31 -18.42
C SER A 247 26.88 -15.19 -18.66
N ALA A 248 26.49 -14.12 -19.35
CA ALA A 248 27.35 -12.98 -19.68
C ALA A 248 26.53 -11.70 -19.84
N TRP A 249 27.23 -10.57 -19.82
CA TRP A 249 26.69 -9.25 -20.09
C TRP A 249 26.67 -8.97 -21.60
N ASN A 250 25.48 -8.81 -22.17
CA ASN A 250 25.30 -8.36 -23.55
C ASN A 250 25.28 -6.83 -23.57
N SER A 251 26.14 -6.22 -24.39
CA SER A 251 26.12 -4.77 -24.63
C SER A 251 24.85 -4.36 -25.37
N VAL A 252 24.26 -3.25 -24.96
CA VAL A 252 23.13 -2.60 -25.63
C VAL A 252 23.56 -1.18 -26.02
N ASP A 253 23.28 -0.79 -27.26
CA ASP A 253 23.66 0.53 -27.78
C ASP A 253 23.01 1.65 -26.96
N GLY A 254 23.85 2.56 -26.46
CA GLY A 254 23.42 3.69 -25.65
C GLY A 254 24.43 4.05 -24.57
N GLY A 255 24.17 5.16 -23.89
CA GLY A 255 24.96 5.63 -22.76
C GLY A 255 24.08 6.15 -21.64
N ALA A 256 24.34 5.72 -20.41
CA ALA A 256 23.59 6.11 -19.23
C ALA A 256 24.49 6.26 -17.98
N VAL A 257 23.93 6.85 -16.93
CA VAL A 257 24.60 7.03 -15.62
C VAL A 257 23.82 6.41 -14.47
N CYS A 258 22.52 6.15 -14.65
CA CYS A 258 21.74 5.33 -13.72
C CYS A 258 20.66 4.52 -14.43
N ILE A 259 20.22 3.43 -13.79
CA ILE A 259 19.27 2.47 -14.33
C ILE A 259 18.29 1.96 -13.27
N THR A 260 17.04 1.73 -13.67
CA THR A 260 16.07 0.91 -12.93
C THR A 260 15.30 0.04 -13.92
N VAL A 261 14.67 -1.04 -13.47
CA VAL A 261 14.06 -2.04 -14.36
C VAL A 261 12.61 -2.25 -13.96
N ALA A 262 11.72 -2.13 -14.94
CA ALA A 262 10.29 -2.30 -14.73
C ALA A 262 9.92 -3.78 -14.47
N PRO A 263 8.72 -4.07 -13.92
CA PRO A 263 8.29 -5.44 -13.65
C PRO A 263 8.26 -6.37 -14.88
N ASP A 264 8.19 -5.80 -16.09
CA ASP A 264 8.17 -6.52 -17.36
C ASP A 264 9.57 -6.73 -17.97
N GLY A 265 10.64 -6.36 -17.25
CA GLY A 265 12.04 -6.54 -17.60
C GLY A 265 12.68 -5.40 -18.38
N GLU A 266 11.89 -4.40 -18.77
CA GLU A 266 12.37 -3.31 -19.59
C GLU A 266 13.12 -2.25 -18.76
N PRO A 267 14.31 -1.80 -19.20
CA PRO A 267 15.11 -0.85 -18.46
C PRO A 267 14.61 0.59 -18.65
N TRP A 268 14.74 1.39 -17.60
CA TRP A 268 14.61 2.84 -17.62
C TRP A 268 15.94 3.44 -17.19
N VAL A 269 16.47 4.37 -17.98
CA VAL A 269 17.80 4.94 -17.74
C VAL A 269 17.78 6.46 -17.79
N VAL A 270 18.73 7.08 -17.08
CA VAL A 270 19.05 8.49 -17.22
C VAL A 270 20.47 8.62 -17.76
N ASN A 271 20.67 9.51 -18.74
CA ASN A 271 21.99 9.80 -19.29
C ASN A 271 22.71 10.93 -18.54
N ASN A 272 23.97 11.19 -18.88
CA ASN A 272 24.78 12.24 -18.24
C ASN A 272 24.29 13.68 -18.49
N GLY A 273 23.34 13.87 -19.41
CA GLY A 273 22.63 15.14 -19.63
C GLY A 273 21.30 15.23 -18.87
N GLY A 274 20.95 14.25 -18.04
CA GLY A 274 19.68 14.20 -17.31
C GLY A 274 18.47 13.82 -18.17
N THR A 275 18.68 13.34 -19.40
CA THR A 275 17.60 12.88 -20.27
C THR A 275 17.20 11.45 -19.90
N ILE A 276 15.89 11.19 -19.86
CA ILE A 276 15.30 9.91 -19.46
C ILE A 276 14.93 9.09 -20.70
N PHE A 277 15.22 7.80 -20.68
CA PHE A 277 14.88 6.85 -21.75
C PHE A 277 14.24 5.59 -21.18
N GLN A 278 13.35 4.99 -21.97
CA GLN A 278 12.76 3.67 -21.72
C GLN A 278 13.23 2.71 -22.83
N GLY A 279 13.80 1.57 -22.45
CA GLY A 279 14.04 0.43 -23.35
C GLY A 279 12.73 -0.28 -23.69
N LYS A 280 12.60 -0.76 -24.93
CA LYS A 280 11.43 -1.54 -25.37
C LYS A 280 11.87 -2.67 -26.28
N GLY A 281 11.38 -3.88 -26.01
CA GLY A 281 11.60 -5.05 -26.83
C GLY A 281 12.91 -5.77 -26.54
N PHE A 282 13.50 -5.61 -25.35
CA PHE A 282 14.78 -6.22 -24.97
C PHE A 282 14.64 -7.58 -24.25
N LYS A 283 13.54 -8.31 -24.49
CA LYS A 283 13.25 -9.63 -23.89
C LYS A 283 13.99 -10.78 -24.56
#